data_AF-A0A699VAU0-F1
#
_entry.id   AF-A0A699VAU0-F1
#
_cell.length_a   1.000
_cell.length_b   1.000
_cell.length_c   1.000
_cell.angle_alpha   90.00
_cell.angle_beta   90.00
_cell.angle_gamma   90.00
#
_symmetry.space_group_name_H-M   'P 1'
#
loop_
_entity.id
_entity.type
_entity.pdbx_description
1 polymer ?
#
loop_
_entity_poly.entity_id
_entity_poly.type
_entity_poly.pdbx_seq_one_letter_code
_entity_poly.pdbx_strand_id
1 'polypeptide(L)' 'FWQDTRLVVPNDVSLREALLTEAYSSPFSVLPGFTKMYHDLKQYFWWSGMKVDVATFVARCLICQQVKIEHQRASGLLQ' A
#
# COMPACT_ATOMS: atom_id res chain seq x y z
N PHE A 1 -21.24 -9.39 -6.89
CA PHE A 1 -19.94 -8.72 -7.11
C PHE A 1 -18.83 -9.37 -6.27
N TRP A 2 -18.63 -10.68 -6.40
CA TRP A 2 -17.61 -11.44 -5.68
C TRP A 2 -16.78 -12.21 -6.70
N GLN A 3 -15.45 -12.25 -6.52
CA GLN A 3 -14.56 -13.11 -7.28
C GLN A 3 -13.88 -14.05 -6.29
N ASP A 4 -14.21 -15.35 -6.40
CA ASP A 4 -13.86 -16.35 -5.39
C ASP A 4 -14.38 -15.94 -4.00
N THR A 5 -13.49 -15.55 -3.09
CA THR A 5 -13.77 -15.13 -1.71
C THR A 5 -13.57 -13.63 -1.47
N ARG A 6 -13.33 -12.84 -2.54
CA ARG A 6 -12.95 -11.43 -2.46
C ARG A 6 -14.02 -10.51 -3.03
N LEU A 7 -14.16 -9.35 -2.40
CA LEU A 7 -15.06 -8.29 -2.86
C LEU A 7 -14.43 -7.59 -4.06
N VAL A 8 -15.17 -7.54 -5.17
CA VAL A 8 -14.73 -6.83 -6.38
C VAL A 8 -14.99 -5.34 -6.21
N VAL A 9 -13.93 -4.55 -6.18
CA VAL A 9 -14.03 -3.09 -6.07
C VAL A 9 -14.22 -2.50 -7.47
N PRO A 10 -15.27 -1.70 -7.71
CA PRO A 10 -15.50 -1.05 -9.00
C PRO A 10 -14.36 -0.07 -9.36
N ASN A 11 -14.36 0.42 -10.60
CA ASN A 11 -13.40 1.42 -11.04
C ASN A 11 -13.75 2.83 -10.57
N ASP A 12 -13.91 2.96 -9.25
CA ASP A 12 -14.15 4.21 -8.56
C ASP A 12 -12.87 4.62 -7.82
N VAL A 13 -12.30 5.74 -8.25
CA VAL A 13 -11.00 6.23 -7.74
C VAL A 13 -11.11 6.60 -6.27
N SER A 14 -12.18 7.32 -5.89
CA SER A 14 -12.40 7.76 -4.51
C SER A 14 -12.55 6.59 -3.56
N LEU A 15 -13.28 5.54 -3.97
CA LEU A 15 -13.44 4.31 -3.19
C LEU A 15 -12.10 3.58 -3.00
N ARG A 16 -11.32 3.43 -4.07
CA ARG A 16 -10.01 2.77 -4.01
C ARG A 16 -9.03 3.56 -3.14
N GLU A 17 -9.00 4.88 -3.25
CA GLU A 17 -8.15 5.74 -2.41
C GLU A 17 -8.56 5.69 -0.93
N ALA A 18 -9.87 5.64 -0.63
CA ALA A 18 -10.34 5.47 0.74
C ALA A 18 -9.87 4.14 1.35
N LEU A 19 -9.98 3.02 0.61
CA LEU A 19 -9.50 1.71 1.05
C LEU A 19 -7.98 1.68 1.29
N LEU A 20 -7.21 2.31 0.40
CA LEU A 20 -5.75 2.42 0.55
C LEU A 20 -5.38 3.27 1.77
N THR A 21 -6.10 4.37 2.01
CA THR A 21 -5.90 5.26 3.15
C THR A 21 -6.24 4.59 4.48
N GLU A 22 -7.33 3.84 4.54
CA GLU A 22 -7.72 3.08 5.73
C GLU A 22 -6.69 1.99 6.06
N ALA A 23 -6.24 1.22 5.05
CA ALA A 23 -5.20 0.21 5.24
C ALA A 23 -3.86 0.81 5.70
N TYR A 24 -3.53 2.02 5.24
CA TYR A 24 -2.33 2.73 5.64
C TYR A 24 -2.44 3.36 7.04
N SER A 25 -3.62 3.85 7.43
CA SER A 25 -3.86 4.57 8.69
C SER A 25 -4.15 3.65 9.88
N SER A 26 -4.21 2.33 9.67
CA SER A 26 -4.42 1.38 10.76
C SER A 26 -3.33 1.56 11.84
N PRO A 27 -3.68 1.75 13.12
CA PRO A 27 -2.73 2.05 14.20
C PRO A 27 -1.71 0.91 14.47
N PHE A 28 -1.93 -0.27 13.88
CA PHE A 28 -0.99 -1.41 13.90
C PHE A 28 0.03 -1.39 12.76
N SER A 29 -0.02 -0.34 11.93
CA SER A 29 0.85 -0.15 10.79
C SER A 29 1.84 0.94 11.11
N VAL A 30 2.87 0.58 11.88
CA VAL A 30 4.12 1.34 11.94
C VAL A 30 4.70 1.30 10.51
N LEU A 31 4.27 2.27 9.67
CA LEU A 31 4.62 2.39 8.26
C LEU A 31 4.53 1.06 7.50
N PRO A 32 3.31 0.63 7.10
CA PRO A 32 3.19 -0.61 6.35
C PRO A 32 3.88 -0.40 5.00
N GLY A 33 5.00 -1.09 4.77
CA GLY A 33 5.60 -1.12 3.45
C GLY A 33 4.61 -1.65 2.41
N PHE A 34 4.86 -1.34 1.15
CA PHE A 34 4.07 -1.81 -0.01
C PHE A 34 3.65 -3.29 0.09
N THR A 35 4.58 -4.15 0.53
CA THR A 35 4.35 -5.59 0.67
C THR A 35 3.25 -5.92 1.67
N LYS A 36 3.23 -5.29 2.86
CA LYS A 36 2.23 -5.54 3.91
C LYS A 36 0.87 -5.03 3.46
N MET A 37 0.80 -3.79 2.98
CA MET A 37 -0.45 -3.17 2.53
C MET A 37 -1.12 -3.93 1.39
N TYR A 38 -0.34 -4.39 0.40
CA TYR A 38 -0.86 -5.24 -0.67
C TYR A 38 -1.34 -6.61 -0.16
N HIS A 39 -0.62 -7.21 0.80
CA HIS A 39 -1.00 -8.50 1.36
C HIS A 39 -2.31 -8.43 2.14
N ASP A 40 -2.50 -7.39 2.95
CA ASP A 40 -3.70 -7.23 3.77
C ASP A 40 -4.92 -6.94 2.88
N LEU A 41 -4.78 -6.02 1.91
CA LEU A 41 -5.88 -5.66 1.02
C LEU A 41 -6.27 -6.82 0.10
N LYS A 42 -5.32 -7.60 -0.44
CA LYS A 42 -5.64 -8.68 -1.38
C LYS A 42 -6.41 -9.84 -0.72
N GLN A 43 -6.43 -9.94 0.61
CA GLN A 43 -7.20 -10.98 1.31
C GLN A 43 -8.70 -10.76 1.19
N TYR A 44 -9.13 -9.50 1.17
CA TYR A 44 -10.54 -9.13 1.24
C TYR A 44 -11.05 -8.49 -0.06
N PHE A 45 -10.18 -7.80 -0.78
CA PHE A 45 -10.54 -6.99 -1.94
C PHE A 45 -9.80 -7.45 -3.20
N TRP A 46 -10.43 -7.20 -4.34
CA TRP A 46 -9.81 -7.37 -5.65
C TRP A 46 -10.28 -6.30 -6.64
N TRP A 47 -9.33 -5.75 -7.41
CA TRP A 47 -9.62 -4.95 -8.59
C TRP A 47 -8.46 -4.99 -9.60
N SER A 48 -8.75 -4.68 -10.87
CA SER A 48 -7.73 -4.60 -11.92
C SER A 48 -6.76 -3.46 -11.61
N GLY A 49 -5.46 -3.74 -11.57
CA GLY A 49 -4.44 -2.73 -11.30
C GLY A 49 -4.13 -2.50 -9.82
N MET A 50 -4.75 -3.23 -8.90
CA MET A 50 -4.55 -3.12 -7.44
C MET A 50 -3.08 -3.01 -7.00
N LYS A 51 -2.20 -3.83 -7.59
CA LYS A 51 -0.76 -3.79 -7.26
C LYS A 51 -0.11 -2.46 -7.67
N VAL A 52 -0.52 -1.87 -8.78
CA VAL A 52 -0.01 -0.58 -9.29
C VAL A 52 -0.54 0.57 -8.43
N ASP A 53 -1.81 0.52 -8.05
CA ASP A 53 -2.44 1.54 -7.19
C ASP A 53 -1.76 1.58 -5.81
N VAL A 54 -1.53 0.41 -5.19
CA VAL A 54 -0.79 0.27 -3.93
C VAL A 54 0.64 0.82 -4.07
N ALA A 55 1.34 0.51 -5.17
CA ALA A 55 2.71 0.98 -5.38
C ALA A 55 2.75 2.51 -5.51
N THR A 56 1.81 3.08 -6.26
CA THR A 56 1.67 4.52 -6.46
C THR A 56 1.33 5.23 -5.15
N PHE A 57 0.44 4.66 -4.36
CA PHE A 57 0.04 5.20 -3.05
C PHE A 57 1.21 5.24 -2.06
N VAL A 58 1.94 4.13 -1.90
CA VAL A 58 3.11 4.08 -1.02
C VAL A 58 4.23 4.99 -1.52
N ALA A 59 4.41 5.10 -2.84
CA ALA A 59 5.40 6.01 -3.43
C ALA A 59 5.07 7.48 -3.16
N ARG A 60 3.79 7.86 -3.07
CA ARG A 60 3.34 9.22 -2.71
C ARG A 60 3.48 9.52 -1.22
N CYS A 61 3.63 8.50 -0.37
CA CYS A 61 3.78 8.71 1.06
C CYS A 61 5.16 9.28 1.39
N LEU A 62 5.20 10.56 1.78
CA LEU A 62 6.42 11.29 2.15
C LEU A 62 7.20 10.59 3.28
N ILE A 63 6.49 9.95 4.22
CA ILE A 63 7.11 9.22 5.33
C ILE A 63 7.80 7.94 4.83
N CYS A 64 7.18 7.21 3.90
CA CYS A 64 7.82 6.06 3.24
C CYS A 64 9.03 6.47 2.38
N GLN A 65 8.99 7.63 1.73
CA GLN A 65 10.13 8.16 0.99
C GLN A 65 11.30 8.52 1.91
N GLN A 66 11.02 9.14 3.06
CA GLN A 66 12.06 9.56 4.01
C GLN A 66 12.79 8.37 4.64
N VAL A 67 12.05 7.34 5.08
CA VAL A 67 12.63 6.09 5.61
C VAL A 67 13.51 5.38 4.57
N LYS A 68 13.14 5.44 3.28
CA LYS A 68 13.95 4.86 2.20
C LYS A 68 15.25 5.63 1.98
N ILE A 69 15.22 6.97 2.06
CA ILE A 69 16.43 7.80 1.97
C ILE A 69 17.37 7.52 3.15
N GLU A 70 16.85 7.37 4.35
CA GLU A 70 17.67 7.08 5.53
C GLU A 70 18.35 5.71 5.44
N HIS A 71 17.61 4.64 5.06
CA HIS A 71 18.22 3.32 4.87
C HIS A 71 19.23 3.28 3.71
N GLN A 72 18.99 4.00 2.62
CA GLN A 72 19.97 4.10 1.52
C GLN A 72 21.24 4.83 1.95
N ARG A 73 21.13 5.89 2.78
CA ARG A 73 22.30 6.57 3.36
C ARG A 73 23.06 5.68 4.34
N ALA A 74 22.36 4.95 5.21
CA ALA A 74 22.99 4.02 6.14
C ALA A 74 23.69 2.85 5.44
N SER A 75 23.14 2.36 4.32
CA SER A 75 23.77 1.30 3.52
C SER A 75 24.97 1.77 2.70
N GLY A 76 25.20 3.09 2.57
CA GLY A 76 26.34 3.68 1.86
C GLY A 76 27.56 3.96 2.72
N LEU A 77 27.48 3.76 4.05
CA LEU A 77 28.56 4.03 5.01
C LEU A 77 29.05 2.72 5.67
N LEU A 78 29.49 1.77 4.86
CA LEU A 78 30.12 0.52 5.32
C LEU A 78 31.47 0.25 4.64
N GLN A 79 32.26 1.29 4.37
CA GLN A 79 33.69 1.16 4.11
C GLN A 79 34.48 2.18 4.91
#